data_AF-A0A2V6CCH6-F1
#
_entry.id   AF-A0A2V6CCH6-F1
#
_cell.length_a   1.000
_cell.length_b   1.000
_cell.length_c   1.000
_cell.angle_alpha   90.00
_cell.angle_beta   90.00
_cell.angle_gamma   90.00
#
_symmetry.space_group_name_H-M   'P 1'
#
loop_
_entity.id
_entity.type
_entity.pdbx_description
1 polymer ?
#
loop_
_entity_poly.entity_id
_entity_poly.type
_entity_poly.pdbx_seq_one_letter_code
_entity_poly.pdbx_strand_id
1 'polypeptide(L)' 'MAMDPSWYLRKYEGGGIFGPLPFDQLSRWASKARVAPRDLVSSDQENWMKAPMLSELGMDWLVEVTSERFYGPTTLGAIN' A
#
# COMPACT_ATOMS: atom_id res chain seq x y z
N MET A 1 15.29 -3.99 -22.89
CA MET A 1 13.99 -4.11 -22.20
C MET A 1 14.27 -3.90 -20.73
N ALA A 2 13.82 -2.79 -20.14
CA ALA A 2 13.91 -2.63 -18.69
C ALA A 2 12.89 -3.60 -18.07
N MET A 3 13.34 -4.44 -17.14
CA MET A 3 12.42 -5.24 -16.31
C MET A 3 11.73 -4.26 -15.37
N ASP A 4 10.40 -4.24 -15.34
CA ASP A 4 9.68 -3.45 -14.34
C ASP A 4 10.13 -3.88 -12.94
N PRO A 5 10.36 -2.94 -12.01
CA PRO A 5 10.79 -3.27 -10.67
C PRO A 5 9.77 -4.19 -9.98
N SER A 6 10.28 -5.26 -9.37
CA SER A 6 9.48 -6.19 -8.59
C SER A 6 9.27 -5.64 -7.19
N TRP A 7 8.03 -5.70 -6.71
CA TRP A 7 7.64 -5.21 -5.39
C TRP A 7 7.22 -6.35 -4.47
N TYR A 8 7.39 -6.10 -3.18
CA TYR A 8 6.98 -6.95 -2.09
C TYR A 8 6.12 -6.16 -1.12
N LEU A 9 5.07 -6.79 -0.60
CA LEU A 9 4.20 -6.26 0.43
C LEU A 9 4.31 -7.14 1.67
N ARG A 10 4.60 -6.54 2.82
CA ARG A 10 4.57 -7.20 4.13
C ARG A 10 3.42 -6.65 4.95
N LYS A 11 2.48 -7.53 5.31
CA LYS A 11 1.32 -7.17 6.11
C LYS A 11 1.75 -6.86 7.54
N TYR A 12 1.28 -5.73 8.07
CA TYR A 12 1.48 -5.40 9.47
C TYR A 12 0.79 -6.43 10.38
N GLU A 13 -0.43 -6.81 10.02
CA GLU A 13 -1.17 -7.87 10.70
C GLU A 13 -0.73 -9.25 10.19
N GLY A 14 -0.35 -10.14 11.10
CA GLY A 14 0.07 -11.51 10.79
C GLY A 14 1.46 -11.65 10.15
N GLY A 15 2.06 -10.57 9.63
CA GLY A 15 3.44 -10.56 9.14
C GLY A 15 3.65 -11.20 7.77
N GLY A 16 2.59 -11.61 7.08
CA GLY A 16 2.67 -12.29 5.77
C GLY A 16 3.33 -11.41 4.70
N ILE A 17 4.21 -12.01 3.88
CA ILE A 17 4.90 -11.36 2.78
C ILE A 17 4.35 -11.86 1.45
N PHE A 18 4.05 -10.94 0.54
CA PHE A 18 3.52 -11.18 -0.79
C PHE A 18 4.49 -10.61 -1.83
N GLY A 19 4.82 -11.39 -2.86
CA GLY A 19 5.67 -10.97 -3.97
C GLY A 19 6.57 -12.09 -4.49
N PRO A 20 7.42 -11.81 -5.49
CA PRO A 20 7.49 -10.53 -6.23
C PRO A 20 6.21 -10.28 -7.03
N LEU A 21 5.74 -9.03 -7.04
CA LEU A 21 4.59 -8.60 -7.85
C LEU A 21 4.91 -7.34 -8.65
N PRO A 22 4.28 -7.13 -9.83
CA PRO A 22 4.42 -5.89 -10.58
C PRO A 22 3.79 -4.73 -9.80
N PHE A 23 4.34 -3.52 -9.95
CA PHE A 23 3.85 -2.33 -9.25
C PHE A 23 2.34 -2.09 -9.47
N ASP A 24 1.85 -2.29 -10.69
CA ASP A 24 0.43 -2.16 -11.02
C ASP A 24 -0.48 -3.04 -10.16
N GLN A 25 -0.02 -4.23 -9.78
CA GLN A 25 -0.78 -5.11 -8.89
C GLN A 25 -0.80 -4.57 -7.46
N LEU A 26 0.31 -4.01 -6.98
CA LEU A 26 0.40 -3.37 -5.67
C LEU A 26 -0.53 -2.15 -5.60
N SER A 27 -0.48 -1.29 -6.63
CA SER A 27 -1.35 -0.13 -6.76
C SER A 27 -2.84 -0.51 -6.78
N ARG A 28 -3.22 -1.55 -7.55
CA ARG A 28 -4.60 -2.09 -7.54
C ARG A 28 -5.03 -2.66 -6.18
N TRP A 29 -4.11 -3.14 -5.36
CA TRP A 29 -4.42 -3.59 -4.01
C TRP A 29 -4.64 -2.40 -3.07
N ALA A 30 -3.81 -1.36 -3.15
CA ALA A 30 -4.01 -0.11 -2.43
C ALA A 30 -5.35 0.55 -2.82
N SER A 31 -5.69 0.54 -4.12
CA SER A 31 -6.96 1.05 -4.65
C SER A 31 -8.20 0.30 -4.16
N LYS A 32 -8.04 -0.89 -3.57
CA LYS A 32 -9.13 -1.75 -3.08
C LYS A 32 -9.07 -1.95 -1.56
N ALA A 33 -8.40 -1.05 -0.84
CA ALA A 33 -8.21 -1.13 0.61
C ALA A 33 -7.55 -2.43 1.11
N ARG A 34 -6.78 -3.13 0.26
CA ARG A 34 -6.07 -4.37 0.63
C ARG A 34 -4.67 -4.11 1.21
N VAL A 35 -4.16 -2.89 1.05
CA VAL A 35 -2.93 -2.40 1.65
C VAL A 35 -3.30 -1.44 2.77
N ALA A 36 -2.90 -1.75 4.00
CA ALA A 36 -3.11 -0.91 5.16
C ALA A 36 -1.98 0.12 5.27
N PRO A 37 -2.22 1.30 5.89
CA PRO A 37 -1.18 2.32 6.08
C PRO A 37 0.06 1.84 6.86
N ARG A 38 -0.11 0.78 7.66
CA ARG A 38 0.94 0.18 8.48
C ARG A 38 1.69 -0.93 7.77
N ASP A 39 1.16 -1.43 6.64
CA ASP A 39 1.87 -2.42 5.84
C ASP A 39 3.16 -1.82 5.29
N LEU A 40 4.13 -2.68 5.03
CA LEU A 40 5.42 -2.30 4.51
C LEU A 40 5.56 -2.74 3.05
N VAL A 41 6.26 -1.95 2.25
CA VAL A 41 6.59 -2.25 0.86
C VAL A 41 8.11 -2.20 0.67
N SER A 42 8.61 -3.00 -0.25
CA SER A 42 10.04 -3.07 -0.59
C SER A 42 10.22 -3.52 -2.03
N SER A 43 11.27 -3.03 -2.69
CA SER A 43 11.69 -3.49 -4.02
C SER A 43 12.87 -4.49 -3.98
N ASP A 44 13.50 -4.65 -2.83
CA ASP A 44 14.73 -5.44 -2.63
C ASP A 44 14.65 -6.46 -1.48
N GLN A 45 13.56 -6.46 -0.71
CA GLN A 45 13.34 -7.21 0.53
C GLN A 45 14.28 -6.87 1.69
N GLU A 46 15.14 -5.88 1.54
CA GLU A 46 16.08 -5.41 2.57
C GLU A 46 15.58 -4.09 3.17
N ASN A 47 15.22 -3.14 2.31
CA ASN A 47 14.72 -1.83 2.69
C ASN A 47 13.20 -1.81 2.64
N TRP A 48 12.58 -1.64 3.82
CA TRP A 48 11.13 -1.65 3.98
C TRP A 48 10.63 -0.27 4.41
N MET A 49 9.62 0.24 3.70
CA MET A 49 8.97 1.51 4.02
C MET A 49 7.46 1.31 4.18
N LYS A 50 6.81 2.15 4.99
CA LYS A 50 5.33 2.09 5.10
C LYS A 50 4.70 2.39 3.75
N ALA A 51 3.60 1.71 3.43
CA ALA A 51 2.94 1.86 2.13
C ALA A 51 2.62 3.32 1.76
N PRO A 52 2.14 4.21 2.66
CA PRO A 52 1.90 5.61 2.31
C PRO A 52 3.15 6.44 2.04
N MET A 53 4.34 5.95 2.40
CA MET A 53 5.59 6.64 2.08
C MET A 53 6.00 6.45 0.61
N LEU A 54 5.43 5.45 -0.07
CA LEU A 54 5.63 5.26 -1.50
C LEU A 54 4.58 6.10 -2.25
N SER A 55 4.99 7.29 -2.69
CA SER A 55 4.09 8.30 -3.28
C SER A 55 3.24 7.78 -4.44
N GLU A 56 3.78 6.84 -5.19
CA GLU A 56 3.18 6.23 -6.37
C GLU A 56 1.95 5.36 -6.02
N LEU A 57 1.77 4.98 -4.75
CA LEU A 57 0.57 4.29 -4.28
C LEU A 57 -0.61 5.25 -4.04
N GLY A 58 -0.37 6.57 -3.99
CA GLY A 58 -1.42 7.59 -3.86
C GLY A 58 -2.28 7.43 -2.60
N MET A 59 -1.68 6.94 -1.51
CA MET A 59 -2.36 6.71 -0.23
C MET A 59 -2.42 8.01 0.61
N ASP A 60 -2.91 9.10 0.01
CA ASP A 60 -2.85 10.45 0.57
C ASP A 60 -4.15 10.90 1.28
N TRP A 61 -5.18 10.06 1.27
CA TRP A 61 -6.52 10.46 1.68
C TRP A 61 -6.84 10.02 3.11
N LEU A 62 -7.39 10.93 3.89
CA LEU A 62 -7.98 10.66 5.19
C LEU A 62 -9.47 10.96 5.11
N VAL A 63 -10.31 9.97 5.43
CA VAL A 63 -11.77 10.06 5.36
C VAL A 63 -12.34 10.14 6.76
N GLU A 64 -13.15 11.15 7.04
CA GLU A 64 -13.94 11.22 8.26
C GLU A 64 -15.14 10.26 8.13
N VAL A 65 -15.16 9.21 8.96
CA VAL A 65 -16.25 8.22 9.00
C VAL A 65 -17.31 8.63 10.02
N THR A 66 -16.87 9.18 11.14
CA THR A 66 -17.68 9.87 12.15
C THR A 66 -16.87 11.05 12.69
N SER A 67 -17.50 11.93 13.46
CA SER A 67 -16.85 13.09 14.09
C SER A 67 -15.62 12.77 14.97
N GLU A 68 -15.44 11.50 15.36
CA GLU A 68 -14.34 11.03 16.19
C GLU A 68 -13.46 9.98 15.50
N ARG A 69 -13.83 9.54 14.29
CA ARG A 69 -13.17 8.42 13.61
C ARG A 69 -12.79 8.77 12.19
N PHE A 70 -11.48 8.68 11.93
CA PHE A 70 -10.89 8.82 10.61
C PHE A 70 -10.42 7.47 10.07
N TYR A 71 -10.58 7.27 8.77
CA TYR A 71 -10.08 6.13 8.01
C TYR A 71 -9.01 6.59 7.01
N GLY A 72 -7.85 5.97 7.04
CA GLY A 72 -6.72 6.27 6.15
C GLY A 72 -5.39 6.28 6.89
N PRO A 73 -4.29 6.74 6.26
CA PRO A 73 -4.20 7.18 4.87
C PRO A 73 -4.60 6.10 3.84
N THR A 74 -5.40 6.45 2.85
CA THR A 74 -5.95 5.54 1.82
C THR A 74 -5.90 6.19 0.45
N THR A 75 -6.31 5.45 -0.58
CA THR A 75 -6.40 5.94 -1.95
C THR A 75 -7.82 6.42 -2.28
N LEU A 76 -7.97 7.31 -3.28
CA LEU A 76 -9.30 7.66 -3.81
C LEU A 76 -10.11 6.43 -4.25
N GLY A 77 -9.45 5.44 -4.86
CA GLY A 77 -10.10 4.23 -5.33
C GLY A 77 -10.76 3.41 -4.21
N ALA A 78 -10.28 3.55 -2.97
CA ALA A 78 -10.83 2.87 -1.80
C ALA A 78 -12.03 3.57 -1.17
N ILE A 79 -12.42 4.75 -1.67
CA ILE A 79 -13.50 5.60 -1.14
C ILE A 79 -14.75 5.57 -2.06
N ASN A 80 -14.64 4.91 -3.21
CA ASN A 80 -15.59 4.99 -4.33
C ASN A 80 -16.66 3.89 -4.32
#